data_AF-A0A532EY63-F1
#
_entry.id   AF-A0A532EY63-F1
#
_cell.length_a   1.000
_cell.length_b   1.000
_cell.length_c   1.000
_cell.angle_alpha   90.00
_cell.angle_beta   90.00
_cell.angle_gamma   90.00
#
_symmetry.space_group_name_H-M   'P 1'
#
loop_
_entity.id
_entity.type
_entity.pdbx_description
1 polymer ?
#
loop_
_entity_poly.entity_id
_entity_poly.type
_entity_poly.pdbx_seq_one_letter_code
_entity_poly.pdbx_strand_id
1 'polypeptide(L)' 'MAKHNPSSPPGFDELSVDERIDFLQFLWDRIAATPEQVPVPDWHRRIIRERVEAYRTNPTDGRPWADVRTENEAKLRDR' A
#
# COMPACT_ATOMS: atom_id res chain seq x y z
N MET A 1 13.70 -21.20 1.92
CA MET A 1 14.39 -20.05 2.54
C MET A 1 13.75 -19.80 3.88
N ALA A 2 14.52 -19.87 4.97
CA ALA A 2 13.99 -19.64 6.31
C ALA A 2 13.42 -18.21 6.36
N LYS A 3 12.14 -18.08 6.71
CA LYS A 3 11.54 -16.77 7.01
C LYS A 3 12.20 -16.31 8.29
N HIS A 4 13.24 -15.47 8.17
CA HIS A 4 13.73 -14.73 9.31
C HIS A 4 12.59 -13.85 9.76
N ASN A 5 11.99 -14.15 10.90
CA ASN A 5 11.02 -13.28 11.52
C ASN A 5 11.86 -12.22 12.23
N PRO A 6 11.97 -10.98 11.70
CA PRO A 6 12.79 -9.98 12.35
C PRO A 6 12.19 -9.72 13.74
N SER A 7 13.03 -9.69 14.77
CA SER A 7 12.64 -9.15 16.06
C SER A 7 12.31 -7.67 15.87
N SER A 8 11.26 -7.18 16.56
CA SER A 8 10.97 -5.74 16.62
C SER A 8 12.25 -4.97 17.00
N PRO A 9 12.52 -3.81 16.38
CA PRO A 9 13.59 -2.93 16.82
C PRO A 9 13.41 -2.57 18.31
N PRO A 10 14.50 -2.34 19.07
CA PRO A 10 14.41 -1.90 20.46
C PRO A 10 13.49 -0.68 20.60
N GLY A 11 12.61 -0.70 21.61
CA GLY A 11 11.66 0.38 21.89
C GLY A 11 10.39 0.40 21.01
N PHE A 12 10.35 -0.37 19.91
CA PHE A 12 9.17 -0.36 19.02
C PHE A 12 7.91 -0.90 19.70
N ASP A 13 8.05 -1.96 20.50
CA ASP A 13 6.92 -2.58 21.21
C ASP A 13 6.48 -1.78 22.45
N GLU A 14 7.19 -0.71 22.82
CA GLU A 14 6.83 0.21 23.91
C GLU A 14 6.01 1.41 23.41
N LEU A 15 6.05 1.69 22.10
CA LEU A 15 5.25 2.71 21.45
C LEU A 15 3.75 2.38 21.50
N SER A 16 2.92 3.41 21.60
CA SER A 16 1.48 3.31 21.32
C SER A 16 1.22 2.89 19.87
N VAL A 17 0.01 2.44 19.56
CA VAL A 17 -0.35 2.01 18.20
C VAL A 17 -0.16 3.14 17.19
N ASP A 18 -0.55 4.36 17.54
CA ASP A 18 -0.43 5.53 16.66
C ASP A 18 1.05 5.84 16.37
N GLU A 19 1.90 5.84 17.41
CA GLU A 19 3.34 6.05 17.26
C GLU A 19 4.02 4.96 16.42
N ARG A 20 3.55 3.69 16.52
CA ARG A 20 4.05 2.61 15.66
C ARG A 20 3.68 2.83 14.21
N ILE A 21 2.46 3.29 13.94
CA ILE A 21 1.99 3.61 12.60
C ILE A 21 2.83 4.74 12.01
N ASP A 22 3.02 5.82 12.78
CA ASP A 22 3.84 6.96 12.35
C ASP A 22 5.29 6.56 12.10
N PHE A 23 5.85 5.73 12.97
CA PHE A 23 7.22 5.21 12.80
C PHE A 23 7.33 4.34 11.55
N LEU A 24 6.37 3.46 11.28
CA LEU A 24 6.31 2.66 10.06
C LEU A 24 6.19 3.54 8.82
N GLN A 25 5.36 4.58 8.86
CA GLN A 25 5.21 5.54 7.76
C GLN A 25 6.52 6.26 7.48
N PHE A 26 7.20 6.75 8.52
CA PHE A 26 8.50 7.40 8.39
C PHE A 26 9.54 6.47 7.73
N LEU A 27 9.61 5.20 8.15
CA LEU A 27 10.50 4.23 7.54
C LEU A 27 10.13 3.97 6.08
N TRP A 28 8.84 3.88 5.77
CA TRP A 28 8.36 3.67 4.42
C TRP A 28 8.70 4.85 3.51
N ASP A 29 8.53 6.09 3.97
CA ASP A 29 8.89 7.29 3.21
C ASP A 29 10.38 7.30 2.84
N ARG A 30 11.25 6.83 3.75
CA ARG A 30 12.68 6.70 3.47
C ARG A 30 13.00 5.63 2.43
N ILE A 31 12.32 4.49 2.46
CA ILE A 31 12.48 3.43 1.44
C ILE A 31 11.95 3.93 0.09
N ALA A 32 10.79 4.58 0.10
CA ALA A 32 10.14 5.11 -1.10
C ALA A 32 10.84 6.34 -1.70
N ALA A 33 11.77 6.96 -0.97
CA ALA A 33 12.55 8.11 -1.46
C ALA A 33 13.42 7.77 -2.68
N THR A 34 13.76 6.50 -2.91
CA THR A 34 14.48 6.05 -4.11
C THR A 34 13.70 4.91 -4.80
N PRO A 35 12.61 5.23 -5.52
CA PRO A 35 11.68 4.22 -6.03
C PRO A 35 12.33 3.24 -7.00
N GLU A 36 13.40 3.62 -7.70
CA GLU A 36 14.13 2.77 -8.64
C GLU A 36 14.85 1.61 -7.94
N GLN A 37 15.17 1.75 -6.65
CA GLN A 37 15.81 0.70 -5.85
C GLN A 37 14.81 -0.31 -5.30
N VAL A 38 13.50 -0.01 -5.35
CA VAL A 38 12.47 -0.93 -4.88
C VAL A 38 12.29 -2.02 -5.94
N PRO A 39 12.65 -3.29 -5.67
CA PRO A 39 12.52 -4.34 -6.65
C PRO A 39 11.04 -4.52 -6.99
N VAL A 40 10.76 -4.73 -8.27
CA VAL A 40 9.43 -5.12 -8.75
C VAL A 40 9.50 -6.60 -9.12
N PRO A 41 9.05 -7.51 -8.24
CA PRO A 41 8.98 -8.92 -8.57
C PRO A 41 8.10 -9.18 -9.78
N ASP A 42 8.41 -10.22 -10.55
CA ASP A 42 7.64 -10.54 -11.76
C ASP A 42 6.18 -10.89 -11.47
N TRP A 43 5.89 -11.37 -10.27
CA TRP A 43 4.51 -11.63 -9.86
C TRP A 43 3.70 -10.33 -9.68
N HIS A 44 4.31 -9.20 -9.28
CA HIS A 44 3.63 -7.89 -9.28
C HIS A 44 3.22 -7.53 -10.72
N ARG A 45 4.15 -7.64 -11.67
CA ARG A 45 3.90 -7.34 -13.08
C ARG A 45 2.80 -8.24 -13.65
N ARG A 46 2.80 -9.52 -13.27
CA ARG A 46 1.77 -10.48 -13.68
C ARG A 46 0.39 -10.08 -13.19
N ILE A 47 0.22 -9.75 -11.91
CA ILE A 47 -1.06 -9.29 -11.37
C ILE A 47 -1.54 -8.02 -12.07
N ILE A 48 -0.64 -7.06 -12.34
CA ILE A 48 -1.00 -5.84 -13.06
C ILE A 48 -1.52 -6.18 -14.46
N ARG A 49 -0.82 -7.04 -15.21
CA ARG A 49 -1.28 -7.49 -16.53
C ARG A 49 -2.64 -8.18 -16.46
N GLU A 50 -2.81 -9.12 -15.54
CA GLU A 50 -4.07 -9.85 -15.34
C GLU A 50 -5.24 -8.88 -15.07
N ARG A 51 -5.04 -7.90 -14.17
CA ARG A 51 -6.09 -6.92 -13.82
C ARG A 51 -6.39 -5.93 -14.94
N VAL A 52 -5.37 -5.47 -15.66
CA VAL A 52 -5.55 -4.58 -16.81
C VAL A 52 -6.31 -5.29 -17.92
N GLU A 53 -6.01 -6.57 -18.17
CA GLU A 53 -6.71 -7.34 -19.20
C GLU A 53 -8.16 -7.61 -18.81
N ALA A 54 -8.40 -8.01 -17.55
CA ALA A 54 -9.76 -8.16 -17.03
C ALA A 54 -10.59 -6.87 -17.23
N TYR A 55 -10.01 -5.71 -16.92
CA TYR A 55 -10.67 -4.42 -17.14
C TYR A 55 -10.93 -4.13 -18.62
N ARG A 56 -10.02 -4.49 -19.54
CA ARG A 56 -10.26 -4.34 -20.99
C ARG A 56 -11.40 -5.22 -21.48
N THR A 57 -11.50 -6.45 -20.96
CA THR A 57 -12.56 -7.39 -21.32
C THR A 57 -13.91 -7.03 -20.70
N ASN A 58 -13.91 -6.35 -19.55
CA ASN A 58 -15.11 -5.88 -18.86
C ASN A 58 -14.90 -4.48 -18.26
N PRO A 59 -15.01 -3.40 -19.06
CA PRO A 59 -14.70 -2.04 -18.60
C PRO A 59 -15.61 -1.51 -17.48
N THR A 60 -16.75 -2.17 -17.23
CA THR A 60 -17.70 -1.80 -16.17
C THR A 60 -17.36 -2.40 -14.80
N ASP A 61 -16.40 -3.33 -14.71
CA ASP A 61 -15.96 -3.90 -13.41
C ASP A 61 -15.06 -2.95 -12.61
N GLY A 62 -14.67 -1.81 -13.18
CA GLY A 62 -13.90 -0.78 -12.51
C GLY A 62 -14.75 0.46 -12.19
N ARG A 63 -14.34 1.22 -11.17
CA ARG A 63 -14.85 2.56 -10.89
C ARG A 63 -13.77 3.60 -11.14
N PRO A 64 -14.10 4.76 -11.74
CA PRO A 64 -13.18 5.88 -11.81
C PRO A 64 -12.67 6.25 -10.41
N TRP A 65 -11.36 6.48 -10.30
CA TRP A 65 -10.75 6.85 -9.02
C TRP A 65 -11.35 8.13 -8.42
N ALA A 66 -11.72 9.10 -9.27
CA ALA A 66 -12.34 10.35 -8.84
C ALA A 66 -13.65 10.12 -8.08
N ASP A 67 -14.49 9.19 -8.54
CA ASP A 67 -15.78 8.88 -7.91
C ASP A 67 -15.56 8.25 -6.53
N VAL A 68 -14.66 7.28 -6.45
CA VAL A 68 -14.31 6.59 -5.18
C VAL A 68 -13.71 7.58 -4.19
N ARG A 69 -12.79 8.44 -4.65
CA ARG A 69 -12.18 9.47 -3.81
C ARG A 69 -13.22 10.45 -3.26
N THR A 70 -14.08 10.97 -4.14
CA THR A 70 -15.15 11.91 -3.76
C THR A 70 -16.08 11.30 -2.71
N GLU A 71 -16.47 10.04 -2.89
CA GLU A 71 -17.30 9.29 -1.94
C GLU A 71 -16.63 9.16 -0.56
N ASN A 72 -15.34 8.84 -0.53
CA ASN A 72 -14.59 8.72 0.73
C ASN A 72 -14.41 10.08 1.43
N GLU A 73 -14.12 11.14 0.69
CA GLU A 73 -14.01 12.50 1.24
C GLU A 73 -15.35 12.99 1.81
N ALA A 74 -16.48 12.65 1.19
CA ALA A 74 -17.80 12.93 1.75
C ALA A 74 -18.04 12.20 3.08
N LYS A 75 -17.74 10.89 3.13
CA LYS A 75 -17.87 10.08 4.36
C LYS A 75 -17.01 10.58 5.51
N LEU A 76 -15.85 11.17 5.22
CA LEU A 76 -14.98 11.76 6.23
C LEU A 76 -15.51 13.07 6.79
N ARG A 77 -16.32 13.83 6.02
CA ARG A 77 -16.95 15.08 6.49
C ARG A 77 -18.18 14.83 7.36
N ASP A 78 -18.86 13.70 7.14
CA ASP A 78 -20.09 13.33 7.86
C ASP A 78 -19.82 12.50 9.14
N ARG A 79 -18.55 12.31 9.51
CA ARG A 79 -18.08 11.64 10.73
C ARG A 79 -17.72 12.64 11.81
#